data_AF-A6N3R6-F1
#
_entry.id   AF-A6N3R6-F1
#
_cell.length_a   1.000
_cell.length_b   1.000
_cell.length_c   1.000
_cell.angle_alpha   90.00
_cell.angle_beta   90.00
_cell.angle_gamma   90.00
#
_symmetry.space_group_name_H-M   'P 1'
#
loop_
_entity.id
_entity.type
_entity.pdbx_description
1 polymer ?
#
loop_
_entity_poly.entity_id
_entity_poly.type
_entity_poly.pdbx_seq_one_letter_code
_entity_poly.pdbx_strand_id
1 'polypeptide(L)'
;METTHSTVPGAGLLHDCRTRDGQQLRILVDRLGRREIFVYDEAEPDRVVARIVLEEDEADQVAELLHSQPLTDRIAELERRVARLAGSWK
;
A
#
# COMPACT_ATOMS: atom_id res chain seq x y z
N MET A 1 3.28 0.78 -12.07
CA MET A 1 2.36 1.65 -11.31
C MET A 1 3.16 2.88 -10.94
N GLU A 2 2.61 4.05 -11.20
CA GLU A 2 3.15 5.33 -10.72
C GLU A 2 2.41 5.70 -9.44
N THR A 3 3.15 6.22 -8.46
CA THR A 3 2.58 6.62 -7.17
C THR A 3 3.14 7.96 -6.73
N THR A 4 2.26 8.89 -6.38
CA THR A 4 2.62 10.14 -5.70
C THR A 4 2.00 10.17 -4.31
N HIS A 5 2.58 10.96 -3.41
CA HIS A 5 2.06 11.11 -2.05
C HIS A 5 1.98 12.58 -1.67
N SER A 6 0.94 12.95 -0.95
CA SER A 6 0.73 14.30 -0.44
C SER A 6 0.12 14.27 0.95
N THR A 7 0.44 15.27 1.77
CA THR A 7 -0.18 15.43 3.09
C THR A 7 -1.48 16.21 2.94
N VAL A 8 -2.55 15.70 3.55
CA VAL A 8 -3.85 16.37 3.60
C VAL A 8 -4.02 16.99 4.99
N PRO A 9 -4.03 18.32 5.11
CA PRO A 9 -4.20 18.99 6.39
C PRO A 9 -5.45 18.51 7.12
N GLY A 10 -5.29 18.05 8.36
CA GLY A 10 -6.39 17.54 9.18
C GLY A 10 -6.76 16.07 8.92
N ALA A 11 -6.47 15.52 7.74
CA ALA A 11 -6.93 14.18 7.36
C ALA A 11 -5.83 13.11 7.43
N GLY A 12 -4.64 13.33 6.86
CA GLY A 12 -3.58 12.32 6.87
C GLY A 12 -2.68 12.33 5.64
N LEU A 13 -2.29 11.15 5.17
CA LEU A 13 -1.44 10.95 4.00
C LEU A 13 -2.27 10.40 2.83
N LEU A 14 -2.26 11.08 1.70
CA LEU A 14 -2.92 10.64 0.48
C LEU A 14 -1.88 10.05 -0.48
N HIS A 15 -2.14 8.83 -0.95
CA HIS A 15 -1.41 8.20 -2.02
C HIS A 15 -2.27 8.22 -3.29
N ASP A 16 -1.77 8.84 -4.35
CA ASP A 16 -2.35 8.76 -5.68
C ASP A 16 -1.62 7.67 -6.46
N CYS A 17 -2.38 6.71 -6.96
CA CYS A 17 -1.84 5.54 -7.65
C CYS A 17 -2.46 5.46 -9.05
N ARG A 18 -1.60 5.35 -10.06
CA ARG A 18 -2.01 5.07 -11.44
C ARG A 18 -1.45 3.74 -11.90
N THR A 19 -2.33 2.80 -12.24
CA THR A 19 -1.93 1.49 -12.76
C THR A 19 -1.36 1.63 -14.18
N ARG A 20 -0.71 0.59 -14.69
CA ARG A 20 -0.18 0.60 -16.06
C ARG A 20 -1.30 0.62 -17.11
N ASP A 21 -2.47 0.10 -16.75
CA ASP A 21 -3.65 0.06 -17.61
C ASP A 21 -4.47 1.36 -17.55
N GLY A 22 -3.98 2.38 -16.83
CA GLY A 22 -4.58 3.71 -16.78
C GLY A 22 -5.55 3.94 -15.63
N GLN A 23 -5.87 2.90 -14.85
CA GLN A 23 -6.80 3.01 -13.72
C GLN A 23 -6.22 3.90 -12.62
N GLN A 24 -7.07 4.77 -12.06
CA GLN A 24 -6.72 5.67 -10.97
C GLN A 24 -7.39 5.21 -9.68
N LEU A 25 -6.57 5.06 -8.64
CA LEU A 25 -7.04 4.83 -7.28
C LEU A 25 -6.30 5.75 -6.33
N ARG A 26 -6.99 6.18 -5.27
CA ARG A 26 -6.37 6.93 -4.17
C ARG A 26 -6.51 6.17 -2.87
N ILE A 27 -5.49 6.26 -2.03
CA ILE A 27 -5.50 5.68 -0.68
C ILE A 27 -5.24 6.81 0.31
N LEU A 28 -6.22 7.13 1.15
CA LEU A 28 -6.05 8.03 2.27
C LEU A 28 -5.75 7.22 3.52
N VAL A 29 -4.59 7.44 4.12
CA VAL A 29 -4.25 6.93 5.45
C VAL A 29 -4.54 8.04 6.44
N ASP A 30 -5.58 7.85 7.26
CA ASP A 30 -5.91 8.82 8.29
C ASP A 30 -4.92 8.76 9.47
N ARG A 31 -4.99 9.73 10.37
CA ARG A 31 -4.08 9.81 11.52
C ARG A 31 -4.31 8.73 12.59
N LEU A 32 -5.44 8.04 12.54
CA LEU A 32 -5.80 6.96 13.45
C LEU A 32 -5.43 5.59 12.87
N GLY A 33 -4.84 5.55 11.67
CA GLY A 33 -4.44 4.30 11.02
C GLY A 33 -5.55 3.65 10.20
N ARG A 34 -6.69 4.31 9.99
CA ARG A 34 -7.72 3.81 9.06
C ARG A 34 -7.37 4.19 7.64
N ARG A 35 -7.72 3.30 6.70
CA ARG A 35 -7.38 3.47 5.28
C ARG A 35 -8.66 3.59 4.48
N GLU A 36 -8.76 4.62 3.65
CA GLU A 36 -9.85 4.76 2.69
C GLU A 36 -9.32 4.64 1.28
N ILE A 37 -9.85 3.68 0.52
CA ILE A 37 -9.54 3.49 -0.89
C ILE A 37 -10.66 4.10 -1.73
N PHE A 38 -10.28 5.00 -2.63
CA PHE A 38 -11.17 5.62 -3.60
C PHE A 38 -10.86 5.07 -4.98
N VAL A 39 -11.89 4.56 -5.66
CA VAL A 39 -11.82 4.13 -7.05
C VAL A 39 -12.47 5.19 -7.90
N TYR A 40 -11.77 5.63 -8.95
CA TYR A 40 -12.24 6.65 -9.87
C TYR A 40 -12.72 6.04 -11.17
N ASP A 41 -13.66 6.72 -11.82
CA ASP A 41 -14.10 6.39 -13.17
C ASP A 41 -12.96 6.61 -14.17
N GLU A 42 -12.79 5.69 -15.12
CA GLU A 42 -11.74 5.78 -16.14
C GLU A 42 -12.04 6.89 -17.17
N ALA A 43 -13.32 7.17 -17.45
CA ALA A 43 -13.76 8.21 -18.36
C ALA A 43 -13.92 9.57 -17.68
N GLU A 44 -14.22 9.60 -16.38
CA GLU A 44 -14.38 10.82 -15.57
C GLU A 44 -13.41 10.81 -14.35
N PRO A 45 -12.16 11.28 -14.50
CA PRO A 45 -11.09 11.14 -13.48
C PRO A 45 -11.38 11.74 -12.10
N ASP A 46 -12.38 12.62 -11.98
CA ASP A 46 -12.79 13.24 -10.71
C ASP A 46 -14.00 12.55 -10.07
N ARG A 47 -14.61 11.58 -10.75
CA ARG A 47 -15.80 10.89 -10.28
C ARG A 47 -15.41 9.65 -9.49
N VAL A 48 -15.68 9.67 -8.18
CA VAL A 48 -15.53 8.49 -7.32
C VAL A 48 -16.66 7.49 -7.63
N VAL A 49 -16.30 6.30 -8.09
CA VAL A 49 -17.26 5.21 -8.37
C VAL A 49 -17.44 4.29 -7.18
N ALA A 50 -16.42 4.17 -6.33
CA ALA A 50 -16.48 3.39 -5.10
C ALA A 50 -15.55 3.98 -4.03
N ARG A 51 -15.97 3.82 -2.77
CA ARG A 51 -15.17 4.11 -1.59
C ARG A 51 -15.19 2.90 -0.67
N ILE A 52 -14.02 2.41 -0.31
CA ILE A 52 -13.84 1.28 0.60
C ILE A 52 -13.11 1.81 1.83
N VAL A 53 -13.74 1.67 2.99
CA VAL A 53 -13.12 2.02 4.27
C VAL A 53 -12.61 0.73 4.89
N LEU A 54 -11.35 0.72 5.30
CA LEU A 54 -10.69 -0.40 5.94
C LEU A 54 -10.21 0.06 7.32
N GLU A 55 -10.57 -0.71 8.34
CA GLU A 55 -9.94 -0.59 9.65
C GLU A 55 -8.47 -1.06 9.60
N GLU A 56 -7.75 -0.87 10.70
CA GLU A 56 -6.30 -1.08 10.71
C GLU A 56 -5.92 -2.53 10.31
N ASP A 57 -6.61 -3.51 10.90
CA ASP A 57 -6.40 -4.94 10.70
C ASP A 57 -6.89 -5.45 9.33
N GLU A 58 -7.97 -4.88 8.80
CA GLU A 58 -8.47 -5.20 7.45
C GLU A 58 -7.49 -4.73 6.38
N ALA A 59 -6.93 -3.53 6.52
CA ALA A 59 -5.94 -3.01 5.60
C ALA A 59 -4.64 -3.83 5.60
N ASP A 60 -4.21 -4.30 6.77
CA ASP A 60 -3.04 -5.18 6.88
C ASP A 60 -3.29 -6.52 6.17
N GLN A 61 -4.48 -7.10 6.32
CA GLN A 61 -4.87 -8.33 5.59
C GLN A 61 -4.90 -8.11 4.07
N VAL A 62 -5.47 -7.00 3.60
CA VAL A 62 -5.47 -6.65 2.17
C VAL A 62 -4.05 -6.47 1.65
N ALA A 63 -3.17 -5.81 2.41
CA ALA A 63 -1.77 -5.64 2.04
C ALA A 63 -1.05 -6.98 1.89
N GLU A 64 -1.29 -7.92 2.80
CA GLU A 64 -0.72 -9.28 2.71
C GLU A 64 -1.20 -10.02 1.45
N LEU A 65 -2.49 -9.92 1.09
CA LEU A 65 -3.03 -10.51 -0.13
C LEU A 65 -2.44 -9.91 -1.41
N LEU A 66 -2.11 -8.62 -1.39
CA LEU A 66 -1.50 -7.92 -2.52
C LEU A 66 0.01 -8.16 -2.63
N HIS A 67 0.63 -8.73 -1.61
CA HIS A 67 2.06 -8.99 -1.62
C HIS A 67 2.38 -10.24 -2.45
N SER A 68 3.35 -10.14 -3.35
CA SER A 68 3.72 -11.26 -4.25
C SER A 68 4.38 -12.45 -3.53
N GLN A 69 4.81 -12.25 -2.28
CA GLN A 69 5.34 -13.28 -1.37
C GLN A 69 4.95 -12.91 0.06
N PRO A 70 4.57 -13.87 0.92
CA PRO A 70 4.23 -13.56 2.30
C PRO A 70 5.32 -12.73 3.00
N LEU A 71 4.93 -11.80 3.87
CA LEU A 71 5.89 -10.94 4.57
C LEU A 71 6.90 -11.78 5.38
N THR A 72 6.42 -12.87 5.99
CA THR A 72 7.23 -13.83 6.75
C THR A 72 8.34 -14.45 5.91
N ASP A 73 8.06 -14.79 4.64
CA ASP A 73 9.06 -15.39 3.74
C ASP A 73 10.17 -14.39 3.40
N ARG A 74 9.80 -13.10 3.26
CA ARG A 74 10.78 -12.02 3.05
C ARG A 74 11.66 -11.79 4.28
N ILE A 75 11.08 -11.85 5.48
CA ILE A 75 11.83 -11.76 6.74
C ILE A 75 12.80 -12.94 6.87
N ALA A 76 12.33 -14.17 6.64
CA ALA A 76 13.19 -15.36 6.71
C ALA A 76 14.33 -15.30 5.67
N GLU A 77 14.09 -14.75 4.47
CA GLU A 77 15.15 -14.55 3.49
C GLU A 77 16.16 -13.47 3.90
N LEU A 78 15.70 -12.40 4.55
CA LEU A 78 16.58 -11.38 5.13
C LEU A 78 17.45 -11.97 6.24
N GLU A 79 16.87 -12.76 7.16
CA GLU A 79 17.61 -13.45 8.22
C GLU A 79 18.68 -14.38 7.65
N ARG A 80 18.34 -15.19 6.64
CA ARG A 80 19.31 -16.05 5.94
C ARG A 80 20.45 -15.24 5.31
N ARG A 81 20.16 -14.09 4.71
CA ARG A 81 21.18 -13.20 4.12
C ARG A 81 22.11 -12.63 5.19
N VAL A 82 21.56 -12.14 6.29
CA VAL A 82 22.33 -11.61 7.42
C VAL A 82 23.22 -12.71 8.02
N ALA A 83 22.69 -13.91 8.23
CA ALA A 83 23.46 -15.05 8.75
C ALA A 83 24.63 -15.44 7.83
N ARG A 84 24.45 -15.40 6.50
CA ARG A 84 25.54 -15.64 5.55
C ARG A 84 26.64 -14.58 5.63
N LEU A 85 26.27 -13.31 5.77
CA LEU A 85 27.24 -12.22 5.92
C LEU A 85 28.02 -12.36 7.24
N ALA A 86 27.34 -12.64 8.34
CA ALA A 86 27.98 -12.86 9.64
C ALA A 86 28.88 -14.11 9.64
N GLY A 87 28.49 -15.17 8.92
CA GLY A 87 29.27 -16.40 8.77
C GLY A 87 30.47 -16.28 7.84
N SER A 88 30.49 -15.28 6.93
CA SER A 88 31.59 -15.05 5.99
C SER A 88 32.83 -14.39 6.61
N TRP A 89 32.78 -14.03 7.89
CA TRP A 89 33.92 -13.45 8.63
C TRP A 89 34.60 -14.47 9.56
N LYS A 90 34.64 -15.74 9.15
CA LYS A 90 35.31 -16.82 9.88
C LYS A 90 36.10 -17.68 8.90
#